data_AF-A0A970B1H4-F1
#
_entry.id   AF-A0A970B1H4-F1
#
_cell.length_a   1.000
_cell.length_b   1.000
_cell.length_c   1.000
_cell.angle_alpha   90.00
_cell.angle_beta   90.00
_cell.angle_gamma   90.00
#
_symmetry.space_group_name_H-M   'P 1'
#
loop_
_entity.id
_entity.type
_entity.pdbx_description
1 polymer ?
#
loop_
_entity_poly.entity_id
_entity_poly.type
_entity_poly.pdbx_seq_one_letter_code
_entity_poly.pdbx_strand_id
1 'polypeptide(L)' 'MNNSNDELLAEYHFDYKKAKPNRFAARGGKQVLKVVVLDEDIAQVFTTPESVNKVLRALIESMPKATTTAPDGNDR' A
#
# COMPACT_ATOMS: atom_id res chain seq x y z
N MET A 1 36.00 -5.00 -29.30
CA MET A 1 34.84 -4.16 -29.69
C MET A 1 34.38 -3.41 -28.45
N ASN A 2 34.85 -2.17 -28.25
CA ASN A 2 34.36 -1.32 -27.17
C ASN A 2 33.27 -0.43 -27.76
N ASN A 3 32.03 -0.58 -27.30
CA ASN A 3 30.92 0.29 -27.65
C ASN A 3 31.10 1.64 -26.96
N SER A 4 31.98 2.49 -27.50
CA SER A 4 32.18 3.88 -27.08
C SER A 4 31.00 4.80 -27.47
N ASN A 5 29.86 4.23 -27.86
CA ASN A 5 28.66 4.93 -28.32
C ASN A 5 27.49 4.83 -27.32
N ASP A 6 27.73 4.32 -26.11
CA ASP A 6 26.71 4.21 -25.05
C ASP A 6 26.61 5.49 -24.19
N GLU A 7 27.39 6.52 -24.51
CA GLU A 7 27.32 7.81 -23.84
C GLU A 7 26.19 8.66 -24.43
N LEU A 8 25.25 9.06 -23.56
CA LEU A 8 24.16 9.95 -23.93
C LEU A 8 24.71 11.31 -24.36
N LEU A 9 24.13 11.91 -25.41
CA LEU A 9 24.50 13.26 -25.84
C LEU A 9 24.26 14.26 -24.69
N ALA A 10 25.04 15.35 -24.69
CA ALA A 10 24.98 16.39 -23.65
C ALA A 10 23.55 16.91 -23.41
N GLU A 11 22.73 16.99 -24.48
CA GLU A 11 21.34 17.45 -24.44
C GLU A 11 20.40 16.56 -23.62
N TYR A 12 20.76 15.30 -23.37
CA TYR A 12 19.97 14.36 -22.56
C TYR A 12 20.32 14.39 -21.07
N HIS A 13 21.25 15.26 -20.65
CA HIS A 13 21.59 15.47 -19.24
C HIS A 13 20.61 16.45 -18.58
N PHE A 14 19.37 15.99 -18.36
CA PHE A 14 18.35 16.81 -17.75
C PHE A 14 18.58 17.03 -16.25
N ASP A 15 18.42 18.28 -15.80
CA ASP A 15 18.39 18.62 -14.38
C ASP A 15 17.00 18.30 -13.80
N TYR A 16 16.81 17.03 -13.40
CA TYR A 16 15.55 16.53 -12.85
C TYR A 16 15.10 17.24 -11.56
N LYS A 17 15.98 18.00 -10.89
CA LYS A 17 15.60 18.82 -9.73
C LYS A 17 14.73 20.02 -10.14
N LYS A 18 14.82 20.46 -11.40
CA LYS A 18 13.98 21.52 -11.99
C LYS A 18 12.77 20.98 -12.74
N ALA A 19 12.64 19.65 -12.85
CA ALA A 19 11.49 19.05 -13.50
C ALA A 19 10.22 19.34 -12.70
N LYS A 20 9.10 19.51 -13.42
CA LYS A 20 7.80 19.63 -12.77
C LYS A 20 7.49 18.34 -12.00
N PRO A 21 6.99 18.43 -10.76
CA PRO A 21 6.52 17.26 -10.02
C PRO A 21 5.57 16.42 -10.86
N ASN A 22 5.71 15.09 -10.80
CA ASN A 22 4.88 14.18 -11.57
C ASN A 22 3.41 14.35 -11.17
N ARG A 23 2.58 14.82 -12.13
CA ARG A 23 1.12 15.02 -11.96
C ARG A 23 0.36 13.76 -11.55
N PHE A 24 0.95 12.58 -11.73
CA PHE A 24 0.40 11.30 -11.31
C PHE A 24 0.92 10.84 -9.95
N ALA A 25 2.07 11.35 -9.49
CA ALA A 25 2.61 11.06 -8.17
C ALA A 25 1.82 11.77 -7.07
N ALA A 26 1.35 12.99 -7.35
CA ALA A 26 0.52 13.78 -6.43
C ALA A 26 -0.98 13.41 -6.50
N ARG A 27 -1.34 12.12 -6.52
CA ARG A 27 -2.68 11.72 -6.06
C ARG A 27 -2.73 11.74 -4.53
N GLY A 28 -2.39 12.90 -3.94
CA GLY A 28 -2.78 13.23 -2.58
C GLY A 28 -4.30 13.31 -2.53
N GLY A 29 -4.93 12.29 -1.94
CA GLY A 29 -6.38 12.24 -1.73
C GLY A 29 -7.06 10.91 -2.08
N LYS A 30 -6.40 10.02 -2.84
CA LYS A 30 -6.91 8.65 -2.96
C LYS A 30 -6.47 7.88 -1.72
N GLN A 31 -7.46 7.55 -0.88
CA GLN A 31 -7.42 6.56 0.20
C GLN A 31 -6.20 5.66 0.04
N VAL A 32 -5.26 5.68 0.99
CA VAL A 32 -4.04 4.86 0.95
C VAL A 32 -4.46 3.45 0.54
N LEU A 33 -4.15 3.08 -0.70
CA LEU A 33 -4.59 1.81 -1.26
C LEU A 33 -3.76 0.75 -0.57
N LYS A 34 -4.31 0.18 0.50
CA LYS A 34 -3.69 -0.91 1.23
C LYS A 34 -3.87 -2.17 0.40
N VAL A 35 -2.82 -2.56 -0.30
CA VAL A 35 -2.76 -3.84 -1.02
C VAL A 35 -2.37 -4.92 -0.03
N VAL A 36 -3.11 -6.02 -0.05
CA VAL A 36 -2.85 -7.22 0.77
C VAL A 36 -2.71 -8.39 -0.20
N VAL A 37 -1.67 -9.19 -0.01
CA VAL A 37 -1.47 -10.44 -0.76
C VAL A 37 -2.13 -11.56 0.03
N LEU A 38 -2.95 -12.36 -0.64
CA LEU A 38 -3.56 -13.57 -0.07
C LEU A 38 -2.72 -14.78 -0.46
N ASP A 39 -2.71 -15.79 0.40
CA ASP A 39 -2.16 -17.10 0.07
C ASP A 39 -3.02 -17.79 -1.00
N GLU A 40 -2.42 -18.73 -1.73
CA GLU A 40 -3.03 -19.36 -2.91
C GLU A 40 -4.34 -20.08 -2.58
N ASP A 41 -4.36 -20.83 -1.48
CA ASP A 41 -5.52 -21.56 -0.99
C ASP A 41 -6.69 -20.63 -0.64
N ILE A 42 -6.40 -19.48 -0.04
CA ILE A 42 -7.40 -18.45 0.27
C ILE A 42 -7.92 -17.78 -1.00
N ALA A 43 -7.02 -17.47 -1.95
CA ALA A 43 -7.38 -16.82 -3.21
C ALA A 43 -8.26 -17.70 -4.11
N GLN A 44 -8.12 -19.03 -4.03
CA GLN A 44 -9.00 -19.98 -4.74
C GLN A 44 -10.45 -19.92 -4.24
N VAL A 45 -10.64 -19.65 -2.94
CA VAL A 45 -11.98 -19.53 -2.32
C VAL A 45 -12.55 -18.12 -2.52
N PHE A 46 -11.73 -17.10 -2.34
CA PHE A 46 -12.14 -15.70 -2.44
C PHE A 46 -11.61 -15.04 -3.71
N THR A 47 -12.38 -15.18 -4.79
CA THR A 47 -11.98 -14.69 -6.12
C THR A 47 -12.24 -13.19 -6.33
N THR A 48 -12.96 -12.52 -5.42
CA THR A 48 -13.25 -11.09 -5.50
C THR A 48 -12.94 -10.33 -4.22
N PRO A 49 -12.45 -9.07 -4.31
CA PRO A 49 -12.23 -8.23 -3.13
C PRO A 49 -13.49 -8.02 -2.28
N GLU A 50 -14.67 -7.97 -2.90
CA GLU A 50 -15.95 -7.82 -2.20
C GLU A 50 -16.24 -9.03 -1.29
N SER A 51 -15.95 -10.25 -1.76
CA SER A 51 -16.17 -11.47 -0.99
C SER A 51 -15.30 -11.52 0.28
N VAL A 52 -14.01 -11.16 0.13
CA VAL A 52 -13.06 -11.05 1.26
C VAL A 52 -13.54 -10.02 2.27
N ASN A 53 -13.85 -8.81 1.80
CA ASN A 53 -14.25 -7.71 2.67
C ASN A 53 -15.56 -8.00 3.42
N LYS A 54 -16.50 -8.72 2.80
CA LYS A 54 -17.75 -9.11 3.45
C LYS A 54 -17.50 -10.05 4.64
N VAL A 55 -16.67 -11.07 4.45
CA VAL A 55 -16.34 -12.03 5.52
C VAL A 55 -15.55 -11.36 6.63
N LEU A 56 -14.53 -10.55 6.30
CA LEU A 56 -13.74 -9.85 7.31
C LEU A 56 -14.60 -8.90 8.17
N ARG A 57 -15.57 -8.21 7.58
CA ARG A 57 -16.51 -7.36 8.32
C ARG A 57 -17.42 -8.16 9.25
N ALA A 58 -18.01 -9.25 8.75
CA ALA A 58 -18.85 -10.13 9.57
C ALA A 58 -18.05 -10.72 10.75
N LEU A 59 -16.78 -11.07 10.53
CA LEU A 59 -15.90 -11.54 11.59
C LEU A 59 -15.66 -10.43 12.63
N ILE A 60 -15.34 -9.21 12.21
CA ILE A 60 -15.16 -8.06 13.11
C ILE A 60 -16.41 -7.79 13.96
N GLU A 61 -17.60 -7.89 13.37
CA GLU A 61 -18.87 -7.71 14.08
C GLU A 61 -19.15 -8.83 15.10
N SER A 62 -18.72 -10.06 14.79
CA SER A 62 -18.90 -11.22 15.66
C SER A 62 -17.85 -11.35 16.76
N MET A 63 -16.69 -10.69 16.60
CA MET A 63 -15.61 -10.77 17.58
C MET A 63 -15.99 -10.00 18.86
N PRO A 64 -15.73 -10.56 20.05
CA PRO A 64 -15.95 -9.84 21.29
C PRO A 64 -15.07 -8.58 21.27
N LYS A 65 -15.69 -7.41 21.47
CA LYS A 65 -14.97 -6.14 21.57
C LYS A 65 -13.97 -6.30 22.72
N ALA A 66 -12.69 -6.38 22.38
CA ALA A 66 -11.64 -6.35 23.38
C ALA A 66 -11.89 -5.10 24.24
N THR A 67 -12.31 -5.33 25.48
CA THR A 67 -12.35 -4.26 26.47
C THR A 67 -10.91 -3.81 26.60
N THR A 68 -10.61 -2.63 26.06
CA THR A 68 -9.40 -1.90 26.40
C THR A 68 -9.49 -1.63 27.90
N THR A 69 -9.08 -2.61 28.70
CA THR A 69 -8.77 -2.42 30.10
C THR A 69 -7.49 -1.59 30.09
N ALA A 70 -7.67 -0.28 30.22
CA ALA A 70 -6.59 0.58 30.64
C ALA A 70 -5.99 -0.04 31.91
N PRO A 71 -4.66 -0.16 32.03
CA PRO A 71 -4.07 -0.56 33.29
C PRO A 71 -4.40 0.54 34.29
N ASP A 72 -5.33 0.25 35.20
CA ASP A 72 -5.66 1.10 36.33
C ASP A 72 -4.44 1.07 37.27
N GLY A 73 -3.47 1.92 36.96
CA GLY A 73 -2.31 2.17 37.78
C GLY A 73 -2.69 3.12 38.90
N ASN A 74 -3.30 2.61 39.97
CA ASN A 74 -3.25 3.28 41.26
C ASN A 74 -3.39 2.28 42.41
N ASP A 75 -2.30 1.55 42.66
CA ASP A 75 -2.11 0.79 43.89
C ASP A 75 -0.69 1.07 44.40
N ARG A 76 -0.47 2.29 44.88
CA ARG A 76 0.57 2.68 45.85
C ARG A 76 0.16 3.94 46.60
#